data_AF-A0AAD9CWV8-F1
#
_entry.id   AF-A0AAD9CWV8-F1
#
_cell.length_a   1.000
_cell.length_b   1.000
_cell.length_c   1.000
_cell.angle_alpha   90.00
_cell.angle_beta   90.00
_cell.angle_gamma   90.00
#
_symmetry.space_group_name_H-M   'P 1'
#
loop_
_entity.id
_entity.type
_entity.pdbx_description
1 polymer ?
#
loop_
_entity_poly.entity_id
_entity_poly.type
_entity_poly.pdbx_seq_one_letter_code
_entity_poly.pdbx_strand_id
1 'polypeptide(L)'
;MLLRLPPAVSRLVLFFLIATPILAVGSPLPDDPAPVPALPVTPRAEGKLNAVGTAAKRATPTRRMGQRKVKKSEPLKKKDYSSFLCPGGAVACPVYTGEEVTSESVAQLEGSLSSLADWFKLGFECMELDSELNSCGGCLALGAGQDCSEIANARATGCESGSCTVYSCFDGYVVSPDRSACVKKGTATPATPVTAINVDSDQHPLEA
;
A
#
# COMPACT_ATOMS: atom_id res chain seq x y z
N MET A 1 -5.94 48.32 -8.06
CA MET A 1 -7.31 47.90 -7.69
C MET A 1 -7.23 47.29 -6.30
N LEU A 2 -7.45 48.08 -5.24
CA LEU A 2 -7.34 47.60 -3.86
C LEU A 2 -8.66 46.88 -3.50
N LEU A 3 -8.60 45.57 -3.28
CA LEU A 3 -9.78 44.81 -2.84
C LEU A 3 -10.21 45.29 -1.44
N ARG A 4 -11.36 45.94 -1.36
CA ARG A 4 -12.02 46.26 -0.08
C ARG A 4 -12.57 44.98 0.52
N LEU A 5 -11.85 44.39 1.48
CA LEU A 5 -12.37 43.28 2.27
C LEU A 5 -13.49 43.76 3.22
N PRO A 6 -14.51 42.93 3.49
CA PRO A 6 -15.53 43.21 4.48
C PRO A 6 -14.90 43.42 5.87
N PRO A 7 -15.48 44.30 6.72
CA PRO A 7 -14.91 44.65 8.02
C PRO A 7 -14.78 43.45 8.97
N ALA A 8 -15.61 42.42 8.81
CA ALA A 8 -15.52 41.18 9.57
C ALA A 8 -14.26 40.36 9.21
N VAL A 9 -13.90 40.30 7.92
CA VAL A 9 -12.73 39.57 7.43
C VAL A 9 -11.44 40.31 7.81
N SER A 10 -11.44 41.64 7.74
CA SER A 10 -10.30 42.47 8.17
C SER A 10 -9.99 42.28 9.67
N ARG A 11 -11.03 42.21 10.51
CA ARG A 11 -10.85 41.91 11.95
C ARG A 11 -10.32 40.50 12.19
N LEU A 12 -10.80 39.50 11.45
CA LEU A 12 -10.33 38.11 11.58
C LEU A 12 -8.83 37.98 11.21
N VAL A 13 -8.42 38.59 10.09
CA VAL A 13 -7.01 38.59 9.65
C VAL A 13 -6.12 39.29 10.68
N LEU A 14 -6.57 40.42 11.24
CA LEU A 14 -5.82 41.12 12.27
C LEU A 14 -5.69 40.27 13.55
N PHE A 15 -6.75 39.58 13.98
CA PHE A 15 -6.68 38.67 15.13
C PHE A 15 -5.70 37.51 14.89
N PHE A 16 -5.68 36.90 13.70
CA PHE A 16 -4.72 35.84 13.38
C PHE A 16 -3.26 36.33 13.34
N LEU A 17 -3.00 37.58 12.94
CA LEU A 17 -1.64 38.14 12.94
C LEU A 17 -1.13 38.51 14.35
N ILE A 18 -2.01 38.84 15.30
CA ILE A 18 -1.62 39.20 16.67
C ILE A 18 -1.62 37.98 17.61
N ALA A 19 -2.39 36.94 17.29
CA ALA A 19 -2.61 35.78 18.16
C ALA A 19 -1.76 34.55 17.83
N THR A 20 -0.74 34.64 16.97
CA THR A 20 0.26 33.56 16.85
C THR A 20 1.24 33.64 18.02
N PRO A 21 1.17 32.75 19.02
CA PRO A 21 2.27 32.62 19.95
C PRO A 21 3.49 32.13 19.16
N ILE A 22 4.59 32.86 19.28
CA ILE A 22 5.90 32.40 18.83
C ILE A 22 6.27 31.21 19.71
N LEU A 23 5.87 30.00 19.30
CA LEU A 23 6.36 28.76 19.86
C LEU A 23 7.78 28.56 19.33
N ALA A 24 8.74 29.21 19.98
CA ALA A 24 10.16 28.92 19.84
C ALA A 24 10.46 27.57 20.53
N VAL A 25 10.21 26.47 19.83
CA VAL A 25 10.69 25.15 20.24
C VAL A 25 12.12 25.01 19.70
N GLY A 26 13.09 25.45 20.52
CA GLY A 26 14.49 25.12 20.34
C GLY A 26 14.69 23.65 20.71
N SER A 27 14.91 22.79 19.71
CA SER A 27 15.38 21.43 19.94
C SER A 27 16.92 21.43 19.90
N PRO A 28 17.62 20.90 20.92
CA PRO A 28 19.06 20.74 20.86
C PRO A 28 19.45 19.68 19.82
N LEU A 29 20.46 20.02 19.03
CA LEU A 29 21.15 19.15 18.08
C LEU A 29 21.73 17.92 18.80
N PRO A 30 21.54 16.69 18.29
CA PRO A 30 22.40 15.58 18.64
C PRO A 30 23.73 15.68 17.86
N ASP A 31 24.81 15.49 18.61
CA ASP A 31 26.20 15.56 18.20
C ASP A 31 26.56 14.66 17.00
N ASP A 32 27.54 15.15 16.25
CA ASP A 32 28.21 14.55 15.10
C ASP A 32 28.79 13.13 15.33
N PRO A 33 29.08 12.41 14.24
CA PRO A 33 29.29 10.96 14.24
C PRO A 33 30.66 10.53 14.77
N ALA A 34 30.66 9.41 15.49
CA ALA A 34 31.87 8.68 15.82
C ALA A 34 32.59 8.19 14.53
N PRO A 35 33.93 8.29 14.46
CA PRO A 35 34.70 7.81 13.33
C PRO A 35 34.75 6.28 13.34
N VAL A 36 34.22 5.67 12.28
CA VAL A 36 34.37 4.23 12.01
C VAL A 36 35.81 3.96 11.57
N PRO A 37 36.54 3.01 12.19
CA PRO A 37 37.87 2.65 11.73
C PRO A 37 37.79 1.96 10.35
N ALA A 38 38.52 2.52 9.40
CA ALA A 38 38.71 1.95 8.07
C ALA A 38 39.34 0.55 8.19
N LEU A 39 38.64 -0.46 7.66
CA LEU A 39 39.20 -1.79 7.46
C LEU A 39 40.28 -1.74 6.37
N PRO A 40 41.40 -2.46 6.53
CA PRO A 40 42.48 -2.48 5.56
C PRO A 40 42.03 -3.20 4.28
N VAL A 41 42.01 -2.47 3.16
CA VAL A 41 41.90 -3.02 1.81
C VAL A 41 43.20 -3.75 1.49
N THR A 42 43.17 -5.08 1.53
CA THR A 42 44.27 -5.91 1.04
C THR A 42 44.34 -5.82 -0.50
N PRO A 43 45.53 -5.62 -1.10
CA PRO A 43 45.67 -5.63 -2.55
C PRO A 43 45.41 -7.04 -3.10
N ARG A 44 44.52 -7.10 -4.10
CA ARG A 44 44.18 -8.30 -4.87
C ARG A 44 45.40 -8.72 -5.68
N ALA A 45 45.92 -9.91 -5.37
CA ALA A 45 47.02 -10.52 -6.09
C ALA A 45 46.70 -10.69 -7.58
N GLU A 46 47.68 -10.31 -8.40
CA GLU A 46 47.71 -10.38 -9.84
C GLU A 46 47.78 -11.85 -10.30
N GLY A 47 46.67 -12.36 -10.82
CA GLY A 47 46.60 -13.66 -11.48
C GLY A 47 47.20 -13.57 -12.87
N LYS A 48 48.42 -14.08 -13.00
CA LYS A 48 49.20 -14.32 -14.24
C LYS A 48 48.35 -14.72 -15.45
N LEU A 49 48.58 -14.02 -16.55
CA LEU A 49 48.30 -14.44 -17.91
C LEU A 49 48.93 -15.83 -18.17
N ASN A 50 48.10 -16.78 -18.60
CA ASN A 50 48.59 -17.92 -19.38
C ASN A 50 48.26 -17.68 -20.85
N ALA A 51 49.30 -17.32 -21.60
CA ALA A 51 49.30 -17.28 -23.05
C ALA A 51 49.29 -18.73 -23.58
N VAL A 52 48.21 -19.12 -24.26
CA VAL A 52 48.19 -20.32 -25.10
C VAL A 52 48.02 -19.90 -26.55
N GLY A 53 49.12 -20.03 -27.28
CA GLY A 53 49.20 -20.65 -28.60
C GLY A 53 48.25 -20.18 -29.69
N THR A 54 48.80 -19.41 -30.62
CA THR A 54 48.28 -19.14 -31.97
C THR A 54 47.85 -20.39 -32.72
N ALA A 55 46.61 -20.41 -33.22
CA ALA A 55 46.23 -21.16 -34.41
C ALA A 55 45.12 -20.42 -35.16
N ALA A 56 45.53 -19.64 -36.15
CA ALA A 56 44.64 -19.01 -37.12
C ALA A 56 43.87 -20.09 -37.89
N LYS A 57 42.60 -20.30 -37.54
CA LYS A 57 41.65 -21.04 -38.39
C LYS A 57 40.83 -20.04 -39.18
N ARG A 58 41.11 -20.03 -40.47
CA ARG A 58 40.46 -19.31 -41.57
C ARG A 58 38.94 -19.22 -41.37
N ALA A 59 38.39 -18.01 -41.43
CA ALA A 59 36.95 -17.79 -41.40
C ALA A 59 36.32 -18.35 -42.70
N THR A 60 35.56 -19.43 -42.59
CA THR A 60 34.70 -19.92 -43.66
C THR A 60 33.40 -19.11 -43.63
N PRO A 61 32.99 -18.42 -44.72
CA PRO A 61 31.74 -17.67 -44.72
C PRO A 61 30.56 -18.64 -44.72
N THR A 62 29.94 -18.85 -43.57
CA THR A 62 28.72 -19.65 -43.47
C THR A 62 27.56 -18.85 -44.05
N ARG A 63 27.22 -19.10 -45.31
CA ARG A 63 25.90 -18.76 -45.85
C ARG A 63 24.87 -19.67 -45.17
N ARG A 64 24.42 -19.28 -43.98
CA ARG A 64 23.15 -19.74 -43.42
C ARG A 64 22.39 -18.51 -42.93
N MET A 65 21.88 -17.78 -43.91
CA MET A 65 20.85 -16.75 -43.72
C MET A 65 19.54 -17.47 -43.37
N GLY A 66 19.54 -18.13 -42.21
CA GLY A 66 18.36 -18.67 -41.58
C GLY A 66 17.62 -17.50 -40.97
N GLN A 67 16.37 -17.33 -41.34
CA GLN A 67 15.48 -16.32 -40.82
C GLN A 67 15.63 -16.22 -39.30
N ARG A 68 16.15 -15.09 -38.82
CA ARG A 68 16.04 -14.74 -37.41
C ARG A 68 14.55 -14.54 -37.19
N LYS A 69 13.85 -15.59 -36.74
CA LYS A 69 12.48 -15.47 -36.25
C LYS A 69 12.52 -14.34 -35.25
N VAL A 70 11.97 -13.19 -35.65
CA VAL A 70 11.57 -12.15 -34.72
C VAL A 70 10.59 -12.88 -33.82
N LYS A 71 11.06 -13.31 -32.64
CA LYS A 71 10.16 -13.74 -31.58
C LYS A 71 9.27 -12.53 -31.39
N LYS A 72 8.02 -12.67 -31.85
CA LYS A 72 6.91 -11.76 -31.58
C LYS A 72 7.03 -11.48 -30.08
N SER A 73 7.47 -10.27 -29.73
CA SER A 73 7.59 -9.87 -28.34
C SER A 73 6.19 -10.06 -27.76
N GLU A 74 6.06 -11.04 -26.86
CA GLU A 74 4.87 -11.11 -26.03
C GLU A 74 4.68 -9.71 -25.43
N PRO A 75 3.43 -9.21 -25.36
CA PRO A 75 3.17 -7.92 -24.74
C PRO A 75 3.81 -7.96 -23.35
N LEU A 76 4.64 -6.96 -23.07
CA LEU A 76 5.36 -6.83 -21.79
C LEU A 76 4.36 -7.12 -20.67
N LYS A 77 4.51 -8.28 -20.02
CA LYS A 77 3.89 -8.49 -18.71
C LYS A 77 4.29 -7.29 -17.88
N LYS A 78 3.30 -6.56 -17.35
CA LYS A 78 3.53 -5.49 -16.37
C LYS A 78 4.58 -6.04 -15.38
N LYS A 79 5.73 -5.38 -15.31
CA LYS A 79 6.82 -5.86 -14.46
C LYS A 79 6.38 -5.59 -13.02
N ASP A 80 6.22 -6.64 -12.23
CA ASP A 80 5.89 -6.52 -10.82
C ASP A 80 7.14 -6.09 -10.05
N TYR A 81 7.38 -4.77 -10.01
CA TYR A 81 8.53 -4.17 -9.32
C TYR A 81 8.48 -4.41 -7.81
N SER A 82 7.30 -4.67 -7.24
CA SER A 82 7.10 -4.97 -5.82
C SER A 82 8.03 -6.07 -5.30
N SER A 83 8.25 -7.13 -6.07
CA SER A 83 9.13 -8.24 -5.69
C SER A 83 10.60 -7.85 -5.52
N PHE A 84 11.04 -6.76 -6.13
CA PHE A 84 12.39 -6.21 -6.01
C PHE A 84 12.50 -5.12 -4.94
N LEU A 85 11.39 -4.41 -4.70
CA LEU A 85 11.33 -3.28 -3.78
C LEU A 85 11.05 -3.72 -2.34
N CYS A 86 10.26 -4.78 -2.17
CA CYS A 86 9.76 -5.23 -0.88
C CYS A 86 10.19 -6.68 -0.58
N PRO A 87 10.67 -6.97 0.65
CA PRO A 87 10.93 -8.33 1.08
C PRO A 87 9.61 -9.08 1.38
N GLY A 88 9.70 -10.41 1.54
CA GLY A 88 8.60 -11.22 2.10
C GLY A 88 7.37 -11.41 1.19
N GLY A 89 7.41 -10.96 -0.06
CA GLY A 89 6.24 -11.01 -0.95
C GLY A 89 5.24 -9.88 -0.73
N ALA A 90 5.60 -8.87 0.07
CA ALA A 90 4.80 -7.67 0.23
C ALA A 90 4.72 -6.87 -1.08
N VAL A 91 3.67 -6.06 -1.22
CA VAL A 91 3.43 -5.23 -2.39
C VAL A 91 3.92 -3.81 -2.11
N ALA A 92 4.65 -3.22 -3.06
CA ALA A 92 5.04 -1.82 -2.99
C ALA A 92 3.84 -0.94 -3.35
N CYS A 93 3.29 -0.24 -2.37
CA CYS A 93 2.22 0.73 -2.56
C CYS A 93 2.81 2.14 -2.55
N PRO A 94 2.47 3.00 -3.51
CA PRO A 94 2.97 4.38 -3.54
C PRO A 94 2.42 5.16 -2.34
N VAL A 95 3.28 5.99 -1.73
CA VAL A 95 2.88 6.85 -0.62
C VAL A 95 2.14 8.06 -1.19
N TYR A 96 0.87 8.23 -0.86
CA TYR A 96 0.06 9.36 -1.32
C TYR A 96 -0.24 10.31 -0.16
N THR A 97 0.28 11.55 -0.25
CA THR A 97 0.23 12.53 0.85
C THR A 97 -0.68 13.75 0.58
N GLY A 98 -1.53 13.75 -0.46
CA GLY A 98 -2.43 14.89 -0.68
C GLY A 98 -3.53 14.71 -1.72
N GLU A 99 -4.74 15.18 -1.37
CA GLU A 99 -6.00 15.27 -2.13
C GLU A 99 -6.56 13.97 -2.71
N GLU A 100 -7.60 13.43 -2.06
CA GLU A 100 -8.59 12.45 -2.51
C GLU A 100 -8.22 11.56 -3.73
N VAL A 101 -8.27 10.24 -3.53
CA VAL A 101 -8.06 9.25 -4.60
C VAL A 101 -9.17 9.37 -5.65
N THR A 102 -8.94 10.21 -6.66
CA THR A 102 -9.82 10.37 -7.83
C THR A 102 -9.32 9.48 -8.97
N SER A 103 -10.23 9.04 -9.84
CA SER A 103 -9.88 8.21 -11.01
C SER A 103 -8.83 8.85 -11.92
N GLU A 104 -8.81 10.18 -12.03
CA GLU A 104 -7.81 10.92 -12.80
C GLU A 104 -6.44 10.90 -12.13
N SER A 105 -6.39 11.11 -10.81
CA SER A 105 -5.15 11.04 -10.03
C SER A 105 -4.52 9.64 -10.07
N VAL A 106 -5.34 8.59 -9.99
CA VAL A 106 -4.90 7.19 -10.09
C VAL A 106 -4.28 6.92 -11.46
N ALA A 107 -4.93 7.33 -12.55
CA ALA A 107 -4.42 7.12 -13.90
C ALA A 107 -3.07 7.85 -14.13
N GLN A 108 -2.91 9.05 -13.56
CA GLN A 108 -1.65 9.79 -13.60
C GLN A 108 -0.57 9.10 -12.76
N LEU A 109 -0.91 8.61 -11.57
CA LEU A 109 0.01 7.87 -10.70
C LEU A 109 0.48 6.60 -11.41
N GLU A 110 -0.43 5.78 -11.93
CA GLU A 110 -0.09 4.56 -12.67
C GLU A 110 0.80 4.85 -13.89
N GLY A 111 0.52 5.93 -14.62
CA GLY A 111 1.34 6.37 -15.74
C GLY A 111 2.75 6.81 -15.30
N SER A 112 2.88 7.41 -14.12
CA SER A 112 4.16 7.86 -13.58
C SER A 112 5.03 6.72 -13.03
N LEU A 113 4.44 5.59 -12.64
CA LEU A 113 5.13 4.42 -12.06
C LEU A 113 5.71 3.44 -13.10
N SER A 114 6.14 3.97 -14.25
CA SER A 114 6.63 3.16 -15.37
C SER A 114 8.05 2.59 -15.17
N SER A 115 8.84 3.20 -14.28
CA SER A 115 10.24 2.84 -14.00
C SER A 115 10.51 2.73 -12.50
N LEU A 116 11.47 1.87 -12.15
CA LEU A 116 11.99 1.74 -10.78
C LEU A 116 12.55 3.07 -10.24
N ALA A 117 13.09 3.95 -11.10
CA ALA A 117 13.51 5.28 -10.68
C ALA A 117 12.34 6.18 -10.22
N ASP A 118 11.14 5.97 -10.75
CA ASP A 118 9.97 6.77 -10.40
C ASP A 118 9.37 6.32 -9.07
N TRP A 119 9.38 5.01 -8.80
CA TRP A 119 9.07 4.46 -7.48
C TRP A 119 9.94 5.08 -6.37
N PHE A 120 11.24 5.25 -6.60
CA PHE A 120 12.13 5.90 -5.62
C PHE A 120 11.91 7.41 -5.48
N LYS A 121 11.40 8.09 -6.51
CA LYS A 121 11.08 9.53 -6.43
C LYS A 121 9.80 9.80 -5.68
N LEU A 122 8.77 8.98 -5.92
CA LEU A 122 7.45 9.11 -5.29
C LEU A 122 7.46 8.59 -3.85
N GLY A 123 8.30 7.58 -3.58
CA GLY A 123 8.26 6.86 -2.32
C GLY A 123 7.21 5.76 -2.36
N PHE A 124 7.50 4.68 -1.65
CA PHE A 124 6.61 3.53 -1.53
C PHE A 124 6.72 2.91 -0.15
N GLU A 125 5.64 2.25 0.24
CA GLU A 125 5.54 1.46 1.45
C GLU A 125 5.25 0.02 1.09
N CYS A 126 5.89 -0.91 1.79
CA CYS A 126 5.66 -2.32 1.60
C CYS A 126 4.50 -2.76 2.48
N MET A 127 3.40 -3.19 1.87
CA MET A 127 2.18 -3.61 2.56
C MET A 127 1.84 -5.06 2.22
N GLU A 128 1.34 -5.79 3.22
CA GLU A 128 0.78 -7.13 3.05
C GLU A 128 -0.72 -7.02 2.78
N LEU A 129 -1.09 -6.93 1.50
CA LEU A 129 -2.48 -6.69 1.08
C LEU A 129 -3.47 -7.76 1.56
N ASP A 130 -2.97 -8.92 1.99
CA ASP A 130 -3.80 -10.03 2.48
C ASP A 130 -4.28 -9.84 3.93
N SER A 131 -3.63 -8.96 4.69
CA SER A 131 -3.88 -8.73 6.12
C SER A 131 -3.84 -7.27 6.55
N GLU A 132 -3.42 -6.36 5.68
CA GLU A 132 -3.38 -4.92 5.96
C GLU A 132 -4.79 -4.34 5.99
N LEU A 133 -5.14 -3.64 7.07
CA LEU A 133 -6.51 -3.19 7.32
C LEU A 133 -6.91 -2.04 6.39
N ASN A 134 -5.98 -1.12 6.13
CA ASN A 134 -6.25 0.15 5.44
C ASN A 134 -5.97 0.08 3.91
N SER A 135 -5.52 -1.08 3.42
CA SER A 135 -5.20 -1.34 2.01
C SER A 135 -5.45 -2.82 1.70
N CYS A 136 -6.59 -3.31 2.17
CA CYS A 136 -6.95 -4.72 2.03
C CYS A 136 -7.25 -5.05 0.57
N GLY A 137 -6.58 -6.06 0.03
CA GLY A 137 -6.74 -6.53 -1.34
C GLY A 137 -6.14 -5.62 -2.42
N GLY A 138 -5.48 -4.52 -2.07
CA GLY A 138 -4.93 -3.57 -3.04
C GLY A 138 -4.39 -2.28 -2.42
N CYS A 139 -3.50 -1.61 -3.13
CA CYS A 139 -2.98 -0.31 -2.73
C CYS A 139 -4.05 0.78 -2.87
N LEU A 140 -4.54 1.32 -1.74
CA LEU A 140 -5.60 2.33 -1.73
C LEU A 140 -5.26 3.55 -2.59
N ALA A 141 -3.99 3.97 -2.59
CA ALA A 141 -3.47 5.09 -3.40
C ALA A 141 -3.57 4.87 -4.92
N LEU A 142 -3.66 3.61 -5.37
CA LEU A 142 -3.90 3.26 -6.77
C LEU A 142 -5.38 3.01 -7.05
N GLY A 143 -6.27 3.36 -6.13
CA GLY A 143 -7.69 3.02 -6.21
C GLY A 143 -7.95 1.51 -6.21
N ALA A 144 -6.98 0.72 -5.74
CA ALA A 144 -7.09 -0.72 -5.62
C ALA A 144 -7.27 -1.07 -4.14
N GLY A 145 -8.08 -2.09 -3.84
CA GLY A 145 -8.37 -2.49 -2.46
C GLY A 145 -9.32 -1.54 -1.74
N GLN A 146 -9.42 -1.70 -0.43
CA GLN A 146 -10.26 -0.86 0.42
C GLN A 146 -9.72 -0.76 1.86
N ASP A 147 -10.19 0.26 2.58
CA ASP A 147 -10.01 0.35 4.02
C ASP A 147 -11.14 -0.42 4.73
N CYS A 148 -10.81 -1.50 5.43
CA CYS A 148 -11.79 -2.29 6.19
C CYS A 148 -12.22 -1.58 7.49
N SER A 149 -11.47 -0.60 7.98
CA SER A 149 -11.78 0.14 9.21
C SER A 149 -12.96 1.10 9.02
N GLU A 150 -13.24 1.51 7.79
CA GLU A 150 -14.31 2.44 7.44
C GLU A 150 -15.67 1.77 7.20
N ILE A 151 -15.78 0.45 7.40
CA ILE A 151 -17.06 -0.27 7.22
C ILE A 151 -18.11 0.26 8.20
N ALA A 152 -19.19 0.79 7.63
CA ALA A 152 -20.25 1.44 8.39
C ALA A 152 -20.87 0.50 9.44
N ASN A 153 -21.02 1.02 10.66
CA ASN A 153 -21.61 0.33 11.82
C ASN A 153 -20.84 -0.91 12.31
N ALA A 154 -19.66 -1.19 11.74
CA ALA A 154 -18.76 -2.21 12.25
C ALA A 154 -17.99 -1.70 13.45
N ARG A 155 -17.88 -2.56 14.47
CA ARG A 155 -17.11 -2.30 15.69
C ARG A 155 -15.72 -2.91 15.62
N ALA A 156 -15.59 -4.05 14.95
CA ALA A 156 -14.32 -4.70 14.70
C ALA A 156 -14.34 -5.34 13.32
N THR A 157 -13.30 -5.05 12.55
CA THR A 157 -13.08 -5.53 11.18
C THR A 157 -11.65 -6.03 11.04
N GLY A 158 -11.40 -6.82 10.01
CA GLY A 158 -10.07 -7.31 9.63
C GLY A 158 -9.98 -7.49 8.13
N CYS A 159 -8.75 -7.62 7.64
CA CYS A 159 -8.47 -8.08 6.30
C CYS A 159 -8.05 -9.55 6.36
N GLU A 160 -8.74 -10.41 5.62
CA GLU A 160 -8.44 -11.84 5.52
C GLU A 160 -8.33 -12.23 4.05
N SER A 161 -7.13 -12.66 3.65
CA SER A 161 -6.84 -13.09 2.27
C SER A 161 -7.25 -12.04 1.21
N GLY A 162 -7.02 -10.77 1.54
CA GLY A 162 -7.30 -9.64 0.65
C GLY A 162 -8.77 -9.25 0.58
N SER A 163 -9.60 -9.73 1.51
CA SER A 163 -11.02 -9.37 1.63
C SER A 163 -11.36 -8.90 3.02
N CYS A 164 -12.18 -7.86 3.13
CA CYS A 164 -12.61 -7.36 4.43
C CYS A 164 -13.63 -8.29 5.09
N THR A 165 -13.39 -8.55 6.37
CA THR A 165 -14.25 -9.38 7.22
C THR A 165 -14.69 -8.58 8.44
N VAL A 166 -15.99 -8.55 8.68
CA VAL A 166 -16.60 -7.94 9.86
C VAL A 166 -16.71 -8.98 10.96
N TYR A 167 -16.10 -8.70 12.11
CA TYR A 167 -16.16 -9.58 13.29
C TYR A 167 -17.27 -9.21 14.25
N SER A 168 -17.57 -7.91 14.39
CA SER A 168 -18.65 -7.44 15.28
C SER A 168 -19.21 -6.09 14.82
N CYS A 169 -20.47 -5.84 15.16
CA CYS A 169 -21.20 -4.62 14.85
C CYS A 169 -21.56 -3.84 16.12
N PHE A 170 -21.85 -2.55 15.97
CA PHE A 170 -22.45 -1.75 17.04
C PHE A 170 -23.89 -2.19 17.34
N ASP A 171 -24.41 -1.76 18.50
CA ASP A 171 -25.77 -2.07 18.92
C ASP A 171 -26.81 -1.61 17.90
N GLY A 172 -27.85 -2.43 17.71
CA GLY A 172 -28.84 -2.23 16.64
C GLY A 172 -28.47 -2.83 15.28
N TYR A 173 -27.24 -3.32 15.12
CA TYR A 173 -26.76 -3.97 13.89
C TYR A 173 -26.31 -5.42 14.13
N VAL A 174 -26.35 -6.23 13.07
CA VAL A 174 -25.88 -7.62 13.01
C VAL A 174 -24.95 -7.79 11.82
N VAL A 175 -23.97 -8.67 11.97
CA VAL A 175 -23.04 -9.03 10.88
C VAL A 175 -23.85 -9.68 9.76
N SER A 176 -23.63 -9.26 8.52
CA SER A 176 -24.26 -9.84 7.35
C SER A 176 -23.84 -11.31 7.16
N PRO A 177 -24.63 -12.14 6.45
CA PRO A 177 -24.29 -13.55 6.24
C PRO A 177 -22.94 -13.79 5.56
N ASP A 178 -22.55 -12.87 4.67
CA ASP A 178 -21.28 -12.84 3.95
C ASP A 178 -20.16 -12.12 4.72
N ARG A 179 -20.44 -11.61 5.92
CA ARG A 179 -19.50 -10.90 6.81
C ARG A 179 -18.83 -9.68 6.19
N SER A 180 -19.41 -9.11 5.13
CA SER A 180 -18.89 -7.91 4.47
C SER A 180 -19.42 -6.60 5.09
N ALA A 181 -20.52 -6.67 5.85
CA ALA A 181 -21.20 -5.48 6.34
C ALA A 181 -21.94 -5.70 7.67
N CYS A 182 -22.35 -4.60 8.29
CA CYS A 182 -23.28 -4.57 9.42
C CYS A 182 -24.65 -4.09 8.95
N VAL A 183 -25.67 -4.94 9.08
CA VAL A 183 -27.06 -4.64 8.68
C VAL A 183 -27.94 -4.46 9.91
N LYS A 184 -28.99 -3.64 9.79
CA LYS A 184 -29.88 -3.35 10.93
C LYS A 184 -30.62 -4.62 11.39
N LYS A 185 -30.69 -4.83 12.70
CA LYS A 185 -31.50 -5.88 13.33
C LYS A 185 -32.96 -5.66 12.90
N GLY A 186 -33.48 -6.50 12.00
CA GLY A 186 -34.88 -6.44 11.54
C GLY A 186 -35.08 -6.12 10.05
N THR A 187 -34.03 -5.89 9.26
CA THR A 187 -34.14 -5.76 7.79
C THR A 187 -33.68 -7.00 7.02
N ALA A 188 -33.14 -8.00 7.72
CA ALA A 188 -32.80 -9.29 7.12
C ALA A 188 -34.02 -10.21 7.13
N THR A 189 -34.86 -10.12 6.10
CA THR A 189 -35.73 -11.23 5.70
C THR A 189 -35.13 -11.89 4.46
N PRO A 190 -34.18 -12.83 4.59
CA PRO A 190 -34.03 -13.88 3.60
C PRO A 190 -35.14 -14.92 3.86
N ALA A 191 -36.03 -15.06 2.90
CA ALA A 191 -37.09 -16.06 2.91
C ALA A 191 -36.51 -17.48 3.04
N THR A 192 -36.64 -18.11 4.20
CA THR A 192 -36.74 -19.58 4.36
C THR A 192 -37.36 -19.88 5.74
N PRO A 193 -38.21 -20.92 5.85
CA PRO A 193 -39.25 -21.00 6.85
C PRO A 193 -38.69 -21.35 8.23
N VAL A 194 -39.25 -20.68 9.22
CA VAL A 194 -39.15 -20.98 10.65
C VAL A 194 -39.50 -22.46 10.86
N THR A 195 -38.50 -23.30 11.12
CA THR A 195 -38.76 -24.49 11.93
C THR A 195 -38.55 -24.05 13.36
N ALA A 196 -39.65 -23.65 14.00
CA ALA A 196 -39.69 -23.32 15.41
C ALA A 196 -39.33 -24.60 16.18
N ILE A 197 -38.10 -24.68 16.69
CA ILE A 197 -37.78 -25.61 17.75
C ILE A 197 -38.12 -24.85 19.03
N ASN A 198 -39.27 -25.18 19.64
CA ASN A 198 -39.55 -24.80 21.01
C ASN A 198 -38.43 -25.36 21.88
N VAL A 199 -37.57 -24.48 22.40
CA VAL A 199 -36.73 -24.79 23.56
C VAL A 199 -37.56 -24.36 24.76
N ASP A 200 -38.29 -25.33 25.28
CA ASP A 200 -39.04 -25.21 26.53
C ASP A 200 -38.06 -24.88 27.66
N SER A 201 -38.55 -24.03 28.56
CA SER A 201 -37.90 -23.64 29.80
C SER A 201 -37.67 -24.87 30.68
N ASP A 202 -36.44 -25.09 31.13
CA ASP A 202 -36.20 -25.88 32.35
C ASP A 202 -35.27 -25.10 33.30
N GLN A 203 -35.95 -24.37 34.18
CA GLN A 203 -35.74 -24.30 35.61
C GLN A 203 -34.35 -24.70 36.15
N HIS A 204 -33.58 -23.70 36.62
CA HIS A 204 -32.49 -23.91 37.57
C HIS A 204 -33.03 -23.61 38.98
N PRO A 205 -33.13 -24.59 39.90
CA PRO A 205 -33.34 -24.29 41.31
C PRO A 205 -32.04 -23.82 41.95
N LEU A 206 -32.13 -22.70 42.66
CA LEU A 206 -31.19 -22.31 43.71
C LEU A 206 -31.32 -23.32 44.86
N GLU A 207 -30.21 -23.93 45.25
CA GLU A 207 -30.06 -24.53 46.58
C GLU A 207 -29.00 -23.78 47.38
N ALA A 208 -29.29 -23.70 48.68
CA ALA A 208 -28.76 -22.81 49.69
C ALA A 208 -27.38 -23.20 50.25
#